data_AF-A0A8T4U7L5-F1
#
_entry.id   AF-A0A8T4U7L5-F1
#
_cell.length_a   1.000
_cell.length_b   1.000
_cell.length_c   1.000
_cell.angle_alpha   90.00
_cell.angle_beta   90.00
_cell.angle_gamma   90.00
#
_symmetry.space_group_name_H-M   'P 1'
#
loop_
_entity.id
_entity.type
_entity.pdbx_description
1 polymer ?
#
loop_
_entity_poly.entity_id
_entity_poly.type
_entity_poly.pdbx_seq_one_letter_code
_entity_poly.pdbx_strand_id
1 'polypeptide(L)' 'MGEIIIKTEGYKCERCGHEWVPRNKEESPIICPKCKTPYWNKPKKRK' A
#
# COMPACT_ATOMS: atom_id res chain seq x y z
N MET A 1 -24.11 7.42 -21.95
CA MET A 1 -23.44 6.25 -21.33
C MET A 1 -22.67 6.81 -20.16
N GLY A 2 -23.06 6.49 -18.92
CA GLY A 2 -22.59 7.20 -17.73
C GLY A 2 -21.16 6.85 -17.36
N GLU A 3 -20.36 7.85 -17.02
CA GLU A 3 -19.02 7.70 -16.46
C GLU A 3 -19.14 7.45 -14.94
N ILE A 4 -18.47 6.42 -14.42
CA ILE A 4 -18.40 6.15 -12.98
C ILE A 4 -16.96 6.24 -12.49
N ILE A 5 -16.76 6.82 -11.30
CA ILE A 5 -15.45 6.95 -10.66
C ILE A 5 -15.36 5.87 -9.57
N ILE A 6 -14.50 4.87 -9.79
CA ILE A 6 -14.25 3.80 -8.81
C ILE A 6 -13.11 4.23 -7.89
N LYS A 7 -13.40 4.42 -6.60
CA LYS A 7 -12.38 4.64 -5.56
C LYS A 7 -11.96 3.28 -4.98
N THR A 8 -10.70 2.91 -5.15
CA THR A 8 -10.14 1.69 -4.55
C THR A 8 -9.18 2.04 -3.41
N GLU A 9 -9.21 1.25 -2.35
CA GLU A 9 -8.30 1.39 -1.21
C GLU A 9 -7.02 0.60 -1.50
N GLY A 10 -5.89 1.28 -1.49
CA GLY A 10 -4.58 0.68 -1.74
C GLY A 10 -3.59 1.05 -0.64
N TYR A 11 -2.56 0.23 -0.48
CA TYR A 11 -1.46 0.49 0.43
C TYR A 11 -0.26 1.03 -0.33
N LYS A 12 0.42 1.99 0.30
CA LYS A 12 1.65 2.58 -0.20
C LYS A 12 2.79 2.30 0.76
N CYS A 13 3.91 1.79 0.24
CA CYS A 13 5.10 1.61 1.02
C CYS A 13 5.89 2.93 1.08
N GLU A 14 6.07 3.48 2.28
CA GLU A 14 6.85 4.69 2.52
C GLU A 14 8.37 4.50 2.35
N ARG A 15 8.83 3.25 2.22
CA ARG A 15 10.26 2.93 2.03
C ARG A 15 10.67 2.84 0.57
N CYS A 16 9.88 2.14 -0.24
CA CYS A 16 10.19 1.89 -1.65
C CYS A 16 9.25 2.62 -2.62
N GLY A 17 8.22 3.30 -2.11
CA GLY A 17 7.23 4.00 -2.91
C GLY A 17 6.25 3.09 -3.66
N HIS A 18 6.30 1.77 -3.46
CA HIS A 18 5.42 0.85 -4.16
C HIS A 18 3.98 0.97 -3.66
N GLU A 19 3.04 1.08 -4.59
CA GLU A 19 1.61 1.13 -4.34
C GLU A 19 1.01 -0.21 -4.78
N TRP A 20 0.21 -0.84 -3.92
CA TRP A 20 -0.47 -2.09 -4.25
C TRP A 20 -1.87 -2.08 -3.67
N VAL A 21 -2.80 -2.71 -4.40
CA VAL A 21 -4.17 -2.90 -3.94
C VAL A 21 -4.24 -4.29 -3.28
N PRO A 22 -4.57 -4.38 -1.98
CA PRO A 22 -4.74 -5.66 -1.32
C PRO A 22 -5.95 -6.38 -1.93
N ARG A 23 -5.88 -7.70 -2.07
CA ARG A 23 -7.03 -8.49 -2.53
C ARG A 23 -8.07 -8.68 -1.42
N ASN A 24 -7.60 -8.81 -0.18
CA ASN A 24 -8.44 -8.85 1.02
C ASN A 24 -8.34 -7.50 1.73
N LYS A 25 -9.45 -6.75 1.81
CA LYS A 25 -9.49 -5.48 2.54
C LYS A 25 -9.42 -5.65 4.07
N GLU A 26 -9.80 -6.83 4.56
CA GLU A 26 -9.84 -7.15 5.98
C GLU A 26 -8.44 -7.44 6.56
N GLU A 27 -7.50 -7.90 5.73
CA GLU A 27 -6.15 -8.22 6.15
C GLU A 27 -5.19 -7.09 5.76
N SER A 28 -4.78 -6.30 6.74
CA SER A 28 -3.70 -5.32 6.55
C SER A 28 -2.41 -6.06 6.14
N PRO A 29 -1.72 -5.64 5.06
CA PRO A 29 -0.52 -6.32 4.61
C PRO A 29 0.53 -6.24 5.71
N ILE A 30 1.05 -7.39 6.12
CA ILE A 30 2.10 -7.45 7.13
C ILE A 30 3.44 -7.01 6.52
N ILE A 31 3.62 -7.21 5.22
CA ILE A 31 4.86 -6.95 4.47
C ILE A 31 4.57 -6.26 3.13
N CYS A 32 5.47 -5.41 2.66
CA CYS A 32 5.40 -4.89 1.29
C CYS A 32 5.78 -5.98 0.28
N PRO A 33 4.99 -6.22 -0.79
CA PRO A 33 5.29 -7.25 -1.78
C PRO A 33 6.59 -7.00 -2.57
N LYS A 34 7.03 -5.74 -2.68
CA LYS A 34 8.24 -5.37 -3.44
C LYS A 34 9.52 -5.52 -2.64
N CYS A 35 9.60 -4.90 -1.46
CA CYS A 35 10.82 -4.90 -0.64
C CYS A 35 10.79 -5.91 0.51
N LYS A 36 9.69 -6.67 0.66
CA LYS A 36 9.45 -7.67 1.70
C LYS A 36 9.66 -7.14 3.13
N THR A 37 9.55 -5.83 3.32
CA THR A 37 9.75 -5.20 4.62
C THR A 37 8.42 -5.12 5.36
N PRO A 38 8.37 -5.49 6.65
CA PRO A 38 7.18 -5.30 7.45
C PRO A 38 6.91 -3.84 7.80
N TYR A 39 7.92 -2.98 7.68
CA TYR A 39 7.86 -1.57 8.01
C TYR A 39 7.47 -0.70 6.81
N TRP A 40 6.54 -1.19 6.00
CA TRP A 40 6.11 -0.47 4.80
C TRP A 40 5.32 0.80 5.15
N ASN A 41 4.67 0.82 6.31
CA ASN A 41 3.90 1.92 6.90
C ASN A 41 4.74 2.84 7.81
N LYS A 42 6.07 2.72 7.78
CA LYS A 42 6.95 3.56 8.59
C LYS A 42 7.84 4.39 7.66
N PRO A 43 7.79 5.72 7.76
CA PRO A 43 8.71 6.56 7.00
C PRO A 43 10.11 6.37 7.57
N LYS A 44 11.13 6.42 6.71
CA LYS A 44 12.52 6.46 7.19
C LYS A 44 12.68 7.76 7.99
N LYS A 45 12.85 7.68 9.32
CA LYS A 45 13.24 8.84 10.13
C LYS A 45 14.53 9.39 9.55
N ARG A 46 14.48 10.57 8.93
CA ARG A 46 15.67 11.36 8.64
C ARG A 46 16.18 11.90 9.98
N LYS A 47 17.48 11.71 10.22
CA LYS A 47 18.18 12.16 11.43
C LYS A 47 18.49 13.65 11.34
#